data_AF-A0A4P7LAG7-F1
#
_entry.id   AF-A0A4P7LAG7-F1
#
_cell.length_a   1.000
_cell.length_b   1.000
_cell.length_c   1.000
_cell.angle_alpha   90.00
_cell.angle_beta   90.00
_cell.angle_gamma   90.00
#
_symmetry.space_group_name_H-M   'P 1'
#
loop_
_entity.id
_entity.type
_entity.pdbx_description
1 polymer ?
#
loop_
_entity_poly.entity_id
_entity_poly.type
_entity_poly.pdbx_seq_one_letter_code
_entity_poly.pdbx_strand_id
1 'polypeptide(L)'
;MCDLDSLKVESGSFVDIEMKNYQSDILYSVSTSKGSGYIYVLIEHQSNPDKLIAWRLMRYSLAAMHKHLENGHKQLPLVFPILFYAGEQSPHPYSTNWLNCFEDKELAKSIYTNPFKLADVTTLDDGEIMQHKRMALLTLIQKHIRRRDMTELLDEIVTLLSYNYYTDNQVITMFNYLIQEGNAKANGIYH
;
A
#
# COMPACT_ATOMS: atom_id res chain seq x y z
N MET A 1 26.75 -11.67 9.41
CA MET A 1 25.29 -11.85 9.25
C MET A 1 24.55 -10.61 9.78
N CYS A 2 24.82 -10.16 11.01
CA CYS A 2 24.54 -8.80 11.49
C CYS A 2 25.71 -8.39 12.39
N ASP A 3 26.03 -7.09 12.49
CA ASP A 3 27.00 -6.56 13.45
C ASP A 3 26.27 -5.95 14.65
N LEU A 4 26.11 -6.70 15.74
CA LEU A 4 25.33 -6.27 16.90
C LEU A 4 25.92 -5.05 17.60
N ASP A 5 27.22 -4.79 17.46
CA ASP A 5 27.87 -3.60 18.01
C ASP A 5 27.44 -2.31 17.28
N SER A 6 26.82 -2.45 16.09
CA SER A 6 26.24 -1.35 15.32
C SER A 6 24.80 -1.01 15.68
N LEU A 7 24.21 -1.67 16.69
CA LEU A 7 22.85 -1.43 17.15
C LEU A 7 22.64 0.05 17.50
N LYS A 8 21.75 0.71 16.78
CA LYS A 8 21.35 2.08 17.05
C LYS A 8 19.84 2.14 17.29
N VAL A 9 19.47 2.75 18.40
CA VAL A 9 18.08 3.16 18.62
C VAL A 9 17.81 4.27 17.61
N GLU A 10 16.84 4.06 16.74
CA GLU A 10 16.38 5.14 15.88
C GLU A 10 15.49 6.06 16.72
N SER A 11 16.00 7.26 17.00
CA SER A 11 15.28 8.29 17.74
C SER A 11 14.47 9.15 16.77
N GLY A 12 13.15 9.00 16.78
CA GLY A 12 12.26 9.92 16.09
C GLY A 12 10.91 9.30 15.84
N SER A 13 9.93 9.61 16.70
CA SER A 13 8.48 9.55 16.43
C SER A 13 8.10 8.63 15.26
N PHE A 14 8.37 7.33 15.37
CA PHE A 14 8.06 6.29 14.37
C PHE A 14 6.56 6.01 14.25
N VAL A 15 5.79 6.85 14.92
CA VAL A 15 4.56 6.54 15.60
C VAL A 15 3.63 7.61 15.06
N ASP A 16 2.77 7.20 14.14
CA ASP A 16 1.65 7.99 13.63
C ASP A 16 0.98 8.73 14.80
N ILE A 17 0.36 9.88 14.56
CA ILE A 17 -0.22 10.71 15.65
C ILE A 17 -1.21 9.90 16.53
N GLU A 18 -1.81 8.83 15.98
CA GLU A 18 -2.70 7.90 16.67
C GLU A 18 -2.02 6.84 17.57
N MET A 19 -0.71 6.70 17.45
CA MET A 19 0.07 5.59 17.99
C MET A 19 0.80 5.96 19.30
N LYS A 20 0.62 7.21 19.77
CA LYS A 20 1.17 7.79 21.03
C LYS A 20 0.76 7.11 22.34
N ASN A 21 -0.14 6.13 22.31
CA ASN A 21 -0.67 5.50 23.53
C ASN A 21 0.10 4.25 23.99
N TYR A 22 1.09 3.76 23.25
CA TYR A 22 1.87 2.59 23.64
C TYR A 22 3.36 2.95 23.72
N GLN A 23 3.87 3.01 24.95
CA GLN A 23 5.11 3.69 25.33
C GLN A 23 6.37 2.81 25.22
N SER A 24 6.33 1.73 24.41
CA SER A 24 7.36 0.67 24.44
C SER A 24 7.92 0.26 23.07
N ASP A 25 7.57 0.99 22.01
CA ASP A 25 7.97 0.63 20.65
C ASP A 25 9.38 1.15 20.36
N ILE A 26 10.38 0.27 20.44
CA ILE A 26 11.76 0.61 20.09
C ILE A 26 12.10 -0.01 18.74
N LEU A 27 12.56 0.84 17.83
CA LEU A 27 13.12 0.44 16.55
C LEU A 27 14.65 0.49 16.61
N TYR A 28 15.30 -0.65 16.44
CA TYR A 28 16.76 -0.72 16.36
C TYR A 28 17.21 -0.92 14.93
N SER A 29 18.13 -0.11 14.42
CA SER A 29 18.86 -0.42 13.19
C SER A 29 20.13 -1.20 13.49
N VAL A 30 20.45 -2.17 12.64
CA VAL A 30 21.73 -2.89 12.69
C VAL A 30 22.30 -3.05 11.28
N SER A 31 23.61 -2.86 11.15
CA SER A 31 24.35 -3.02 9.90
C SER A 31 24.61 -4.49 9.58
N THR A 32 24.63 -4.83 8.29
CA THR A 32 24.90 -6.19 7.83
C THR A 32 26.31 -6.33 7.24
N SER A 33 26.89 -7.53 7.33
CA SER A 33 28.22 -7.81 6.77
C SER A 33 28.29 -7.81 5.23
N LYS A 34 27.15 -7.65 4.53
CA LYS A 34 27.05 -7.60 3.06
C LYS A 34 26.79 -6.19 2.51
N GLY A 35 26.87 -5.15 3.36
CA GLY A 35 26.62 -3.75 3.00
C GLY A 35 25.73 -3.03 4.02
N SER A 36 25.28 -1.81 3.69
CA SER A 36 24.30 -1.04 4.47
C SER A 36 22.88 -1.62 4.35
N GLY A 37 22.74 -2.92 4.65
CA GLY A 37 21.46 -3.54 4.90
C GLY A 37 21.01 -3.11 6.28
N TYR A 38 19.85 -2.44 6.36
CA TYR A 38 19.24 -2.04 7.60
C TYR A 38 18.31 -3.17 8.02
N ILE A 39 18.66 -3.80 9.13
CA ILE A 39 17.75 -4.70 9.82
C ILE A 39 17.13 -3.89 10.94
N TYR A 40 15.82 -3.71 10.87
CA TYR A 40 15.08 -3.07 11.94
C TYR A 40 14.47 -4.12 12.86
N VAL A 41 14.66 -3.97 14.16
CA VAL A 41 13.97 -4.79 15.15
C VAL A 41 12.88 -3.93 15.79
N LEU A 42 11.63 -4.33 15.62
CA LEU A 42 10.47 -3.71 16.23
C LEU A 42 10.06 -4.51 17.46
N ILE A 43 10.13 -3.91 18.64
CA ILE A 43 9.81 -4.56 19.90
C ILE A 43 8.55 -3.95 20.47
N GLU A 44 7.52 -4.76 20.74
CA GLU A 44 6.38 -4.34 21.56
C GLU A 44 6.26 -5.21 22.81
N HIS A 45 6.00 -4.56 23.95
CA HIS A 45 5.78 -5.21 25.23
C HIS A 45 4.29 -5.20 25.61
N GLN A 46 3.69 -6.37 25.85
CA GLN A 46 2.27 -6.49 26.21
C GLN A 46 2.04 -7.36 27.46
N SER A 47 1.22 -6.84 28.38
CA SER A 47 0.72 -7.58 29.56
C SER A 47 -0.71 -8.13 29.37
N ASN A 48 -1.48 -7.56 28.43
CA ASN A 48 -2.79 -8.08 28.05
C ASN A 48 -2.73 -8.61 26.62
N PRO A 49 -3.27 -9.80 26.34
CA PRO A 49 -3.18 -10.37 25.00
C PRO A 49 -4.12 -9.63 24.04
N ASP A 50 -3.61 -9.21 22.88
CA ASP A 50 -4.38 -8.61 21.78
C ASP A 50 -4.51 -9.58 20.60
N LYS A 51 -5.75 -9.86 20.19
CA LYS A 51 -6.05 -10.74 19.05
C LYS A 51 -5.48 -10.24 17.73
N LEU A 52 -5.30 -8.92 17.57
CA LEU A 52 -4.80 -8.29 16.35
C LEU A 52 -3.32 -7.85 16.44
N ILE A 53 -2.57 -8.36 17.43
CA ILE A 53 -1.16 -7.99 17.61
C ILE A 53 -0.30 -8.26 16.37
N ALA A 54 -0.55 -9.37 15.66
CA ALA A 54 0.18 -9.67 14.43
C ALA A 54 -0.07 -8.63 13.32
N TRP A 55 -1.33 -8.18 13.17
CA TRP A 55 -1.68 -7.10 12.23
C TRP A 55 -1.02 -5.78 12.62
N ARG A 56 -1.02 -5.45 13.92
CA ARG A 56 -0.40 -4.24 14.46
C ARG A 56 1.09 -4.20 14.16
N LEU A 57 1.82 -5.26 14.49
CA LEU A 57 3.26 -5.36 14.24
C LEU A 57 3.61 -5.29 12.74
N MET A 58 2.75 -5.81 11.86
CA MET A 58 2.93 -5.67 10.41
C MET A 58 2.71 -4.24 9.93
N ARG A 59 1.71 -3.52 10.45
CA ARG A 59 1.53 -2.10 10.12
C ARG A 59 2.75 -1.27 10.51
N TYR A 60 3.29 -1.51 11.71
CA TYR A 60 4.49 -0.83 12.19
C TYR A 60 5.72 -1.16 11.33
N SER A 61 5.85 -2.43 10.92
CA SER A 61 6.91 -2.86 10.02
C SER A 61 6.85 -2.15 8.66
N LEU A 62 5.66 -2.03 8.07
CA LEU A 62 5.44 -1.30 6.82
C LEU A 62 5.68 0.21 6.97
N ALA A 63 5.30 0.81 8.10
CA ALA A 63 5.57 2.22 8.39
C ALA A 63 7.08 2.50 8.50
N ALA A 64 7.83 1.64 9.20
CA ALA A 64 9.29 1.73 9.29
C ALA A 64 9.96 1.60 7.90
N MET A 65 9.49 0.66 7.09
CA MET A 65 9.91 0.50 5.69
C MET A 65 9.65 1.75 4.85
N HIS A 66 8.47 2.34 4.96
CA HIS A 66 8.12 3.58 4.24
C HIS A 66 9.03 4.74 4.67
N LYS A 67 9.23 4.91 5.98
CA LYS A 67 10.08 5.98 6.52
C LYS A 67 11.54 5.85 6.07
N HIS A 68 12.03 4.61 5.98
CA HIS A 68 13.35 4.33 5.45
C HIS A 68 13.52 4.90 4.03
N LEU A 69 12.51 4.75 3.17
CA LEU A 69 12.53 5.34 1.82
C LEU A 69 12.45 6.88 1.85
N GLU A 70 11.62 7.47 2.72
CA GLU A 70 11.54 8.93 2.88
C GLU A 70 12.88 9.56 3.30
N ASN A 71 13.70 8.83 4.06
CA ASN A 71 15.04 9.26 4.47
C ASN A 71 16.09 9.21 3.34
N GLY A 72 15.67 8.95 2.10
CA GLY A 72 16.52 8.99 0.91
C GLY A 72 17.17 7.64 0.54
N HIS A 73 16.83 6.56 1.25
CA HIS A 73 17.29 5.23 0.89
C HIS A 73 16.54 4.70 -0.33
N LYS A 74 17.25 3.95 -1.20
CA LYS A 74 16.71 3.47 -2.49
C LYS A 74 16.11 2.07 -2.44
N GLN A 75 16.33 1.35 -1.34
CA GLN A 75 15.91 -0.05 -1.17
C GLN A 75 15.17 -0.20 0.16
N LEU A 76 14.24 -1.14 0.21
CA LEU A 76 13.55 -1.47 1.44
C LEU A 76 14.47 -2.17 2.45
N PRO A 77 14.34 -1.86 3.75
CA PRO A 77 15.03 -2.57 4.80
C PRO A 77 14.29 -3.87 5.15
N LEU A 78 14.97 -4.81 5.82
CA LEU A 78 14.28 -5.92 6.47
C LEU A 78 13.83 -5.46 7.86
N VAL A 79 12.54 -5.61 8.17
CA VAL A 79 12.00 -5.31 9.51
C VAL A 79 11.53 -6.60 10.15
N PHE A 80 12.06 -6.90 11.33
CA PHE A 80 11.74 -8.08 12.12
C PHE A 80 10.88 -7.66 13.33
N PRO A 81 9.58 -7.96 13.30
CA PRO A 81 8.73 -7.74 14.46
C PRO A 81 9.00 -8.79 15.54
N ILE A 82 9.18 -8.33 16.77
CA ILE A 82 9.35 -9.15 17.97
C ILE A 82 8.32 -8.72 19.02
N LEU A 83 7.52 -9.67 19.49
CA LEU A 83 6.57 -9.46 20.58
C LEU A 83 7.16 -9.96 21.90
N PHE A 84 7.32 -9.07 22.88
CA PHE A 84 7.64 -9.40 24.25
C PHE A 84 6.35 -9.50 25.05
N TYR A 85 5.85 -10.71 25.24
CA TYR A 85 4.62 -10.96 25.98
C TYR A 85 4.91 -11.35 27.42
N ALA A 86 4.36 -10.58 28.37
CA ALA A 86 4.49 -10.80 29.81
C ALA A 86 3.11 -10.64 30.49
N GLY A 87 2.11 -11.34 29.97
CA GLY A 87 0.74 -11.29 30.49
C GLY A 87 0.40 -12.44 31.44
N GLU A 88 -0.68 -12.24 32.21
CA GLU A 88 -1.20 -13.25 33.14
C GLU A 88 -1.69 -14.52 32.42
N GLN A 89 -2.27 -14.37 31.22
CA GLN A 89 -2.70 -15.49 30.39
C GLN A 89 -1.52 -16.09 29.64
N SER A 90 -0.98 -17.21 30.13
CA SER A 90 0.16 -17.89 29.52
C SER A 90 -0.17 -19.34 29.12
N PRO A 91 0.27 -19.82 27.93
CA PRO A 91 1.04 -19.09 26.91
C PRO A 91 0.21 -18.04 26.17
N HIS A 92 0.87 -17.14 25.42
CA HIS A 92 0.20 -16.13 24.60
C HIS A 92 -0.86 -16.78 23.68
N PRO A 93 -2.14 -16.36 23.75
CA PRO A 93 -3.25 -17.12 23.17
C PRO A 93 -3.49 -16.86 21.68
N TYR A 94 -2.88 -15.82 21.09
CA TYR A 94 -3.18 -15.39 19.72
C TYR A 94 -2.03 -15.67 18.75
N SER A 95 -2.36 -15.73 17.46
CA SER A 95 -1.38 -15.99 16.42
C SER A 95 -0.46 -14.79 16.20
N THR A 96 0.81 -15.07 15.92
CA THR A 96 1.82 -14.10 15.47
C THR A 96 1.94 -14.02 13.95
N ASN A 97 1.16 -14.82 13.20
CA ASN A 97 1.09 -14.74 11.74
C ASN A 97 -0.08 -13.84 11.33
N TRP A 98 0.22 -12.66 10.77
CA TRP A 98 -0.77 -11.67 10.38
C TRP A 98 -1.77 -12.17 9.33
N LEU A 99 -1.42 -13.17 8.52
CA LEU A 99 -2.35 -13.78 7.56
C LEU A 99 -3.51 -14.50 8.26
N ASN A 100 -3.36 -14.88 9.53
CA ASN A 100 -4.45 -15.44 10.33
C ASN A 100 -5.45 -14.37 10.81
N CYS A 101 -5.23 -13.08 10.51
CA CYS A 101 -6.20 -12.02 10.75
C CYS A 101 -7.28 -11.92 9.66
N PHE A 102 -7.10 -12.60 8.52
CA PHE A 102 -8.11 -12.66 7.45
C PHE A 102 -9.08 -13.81 7.67
N GLU A 103 -10.33 -13.62 7.23
CA GLU A 103 -11.34 -14.68 7.21
C GLU A 103 -10.94 -15.82 6.27
N ASP A 104 -10.51 -15.49 5.05
CA ASP A 104 -9.92 -16.44 4.10
C ASP A 104 -8.39 -16.27 4.05
N LYS A 105 -7.72 -17.09 4.85
CA LYS A 105 -6.25 -17.10 4.96
C LYS A 105 -5.55 -17.52 3.67
N GLU A 106 -6.09 -18.50 2.95
CA GLU A 106 -5.43 -19.02 1.74
C GLU A 106 -5.55 -18.01 0.60
N LEU A 107 -6.71 -17.34 0.49
CA LEU A 107 -6.86 -16.20 -0.42
C LEU A 107 -5.89 -15.07 -0.05
N ALA A 108 -5.81 -14.68 1.23
CA ALA A 108 -4.89 -13.64 1.67
C ALA A 108 -3.43 -13.98 1.34
N LYS A 109 -3.01 -15.23 1.61
CA LYS A 109 -1.68 -15.72 1.22
C LYS A 109 -1.46 -15.59 -0.29
N SER A 110 -2.43 -15.99 -1.11
CA SER A 110 -2.32 -15.88 -2.57
C SER A 110 -2.14 -14.44 -3.06
N ILE A 111 -2.72 -13.46 -2.36
CA ILE A 111 -2.63 -12.04 -2.70
C ILE A 111 -1.34 -11.41 -2.20
N TYR A 112 -0.96 -11.66 -0.95
CA TYR A 112 0.11 -10.90 -0.29
C TYR A 112 1.50 -11.53 -0.37
N THR A 113 1.61 -12.79 -0.83
CA THR A 113 2.91 -13.46 -0.98
C THR A 113 3.30 -13.74 -2.44
N ASN A 114 2.53 -13.23 -3.41
CA ASN A 114 2.83 -13.33 -4.84
C ASN A 114 2.92 -11.93 -5.45
N PRO A 115 3.52 -11.78 -6.64
CA PRO A 115 3.41 -10.54 -7.41
C PRO A 115 1.95 -10.12 -7.56
N PHE A 116 1.68 -8.82 -7.43
CA PHE A 116 0.34 -8.29 -7.70
C PHE A 116 -0.05 -8.58 -9.15
N LYS A 117 -1.35 -8.76 -9.39
CA LYS A 117 -1.87 -8.87 -10.76
C LYS A 117 -1.80 -7.51 -11.44
N LEU A 118 -1.02 -7.41 -12.51
CA LEU A 118 -0.98 -6.23 -13.36
C LEU A 118 -2.03 -6.37 -14.48
N ALA A 119 -2.96 -5.43 -14.55
CA ALA A 119 -3.83 -5.24 -15.70
C ALA A 119 -3.25 -4.10 -16.56
N ASP A 120 -2.45 -4.46 -17.57
CA ASP A 120 -1.86 -3.46 -18.48
C ASP A 120 -2.87 -3.03 -19.55
N VAL A 121 -3.64 -1.99 -19.21
CA VAL A 121 -4.69 -1.43 -20.06
C VAL A 121 -4.18 -0.87 -21.39
N THR A 122 -2.87 -0.61 -21.51
CA THR A 122 -2.29 -0.11 -22.76
C THR A 122 -2.22 -1.17 -23.86
N THR A 123 -2.28 -2.44 -23.47
CA THR A 123 -2.22 -3.59 -24.37
C THR A 123 -3.59 -4.10 -24.83
N LEU A 124 -4.66 -3.66 -24.16
CA LEU A 124 -6.03 -4.05 -24.48
C LEU A 124 -6.54 -3.22 -25.65
N ASP A 125 -7.27 -3.84 -26.57
CA ASP A 125 -7.98 -3.11 -27.62
C ASP A 125 -9.22 -2.41 -27.04
N ASP A 126 -9.62 -1.28 -27.63
CA ASP A 126 -10.77 -0.51 -27.12
C ASP A 126 -12.05 -1.35 -27.16
N GLY A 127 -12.22 -2.18 -28.20
CA GLY A 127 -13.33 -3.14 -28.29
C GLY A 127 -13.36 -4.18 -27.17
N GLU A 128 -12.21 -4.56 -26.60
CA GLU A 128 -12.14 -5.44 -25.43
C GLU A 128 -12.53 -4.66 -24.17
N ILE A 129 -12.02 -3.44 -24.01
CA ILE A 129 -12.35 -2.55 -22.89
C ILE A 129 -13.86 -2.30 -22.82
N MET A 130 -14.52 -2.09 -23.97
CA MET A 130 -15.96 -1.88 -24.07
C MET A 130 -16.79 -3.04 -23.49
N GLN A 131 -16.23 -4.25 -23.37
CA GLN A 131 -16.90 -5.41 -22.80
C GLN A 131 -16.82 -5.47 -21.27
N HIS A 132 -16.00 -4.63 -20.63
CA HIS A 132 -15.74 -4.65 -19.18
C HIS A 132 -16.83 -4.00 -18.31
N LYS A 133 -18.06 -3.84 -18.85
CA LYS A 133 -19.23 -3.30 -18.16
C LYS A 133 -18.89 -2.01 -17.38
N ARG A 134 -18.97 -2.04 -16.04
CA ARG A 134 -18.70 -0.91 -15.14
C ARG A 134 -17.26 -0.40 -15.16
N MET A 135 -16.30 -1.22 -15.59
CA MET A 135 -14.89 -0.81 -15.66
C MET A 135 -14.54 -0.15 -16.98
N ALA A 136 -15.34 -0.38 -18.02
CA ALA A 136 -15.04 0.04 -19.38
C ALA A 136 -14.75 1.55 -19.48
N LEU A 137 -15.60 2.39 -18.88
CA LEU A 137 -15.50 3.83 -19.04
C LEU A 137 -14.25 4.40 -18.36
N LEU A 138 -13.96 3.98 -17.12
CA LEU A 138 -12.77 4.45 -16.40
C LEU A 138 -11.49 3.94 -17.09
N THR A 139 -11.49 2.68 -17.51
CA THR A 139 -10.35 2.08 -18.22
C THR A 139 -10.08 2.77 -19.55
N LEU A 140 -11.12 3.04 -20.35
CA LEU A 140 -11.00 3.75 -21.63
C LEU A 140 -10.46 5.17 -21.41
N ILE A 141 -11.03 5.91 -20.46
CA ILE A 141 -10.55 7.25 -20.12
C ILE A 141 -9.08 7.21 -19.67
N GLN A 142 -8.70 6.30 -18.77
CA GLN A 142 -7.33 6.21 -18.27
C GLN A 142 -6.33 5.82 -19.36
N LYS A 143 -6.71 4.90 -20.26
CA LYS A 143 -5.86 4.50 -21.40
C LYS A 143 -5.55 5.70 -22.31
N HIS A 144 -6.55 6.56 -22.51
CA HIS A 144 -6.45 7.67 -23.47
C HIS A 144 -6.27 9.05 -22.85
N ILE A 145 -6.16 9.19 -21.52
CA ILE A 145 -6.08 10.49 -20.83
C ILE A 145 -4.93 11.39 -21.33
N ARG A 146 -3.92 10.80 -21.98
CA ARG A 146 -2.76 11.50 -22.57
C ARG A 146 -2.92 11.83 -24.05
N ARG A 147 -3.98 11.39 -24.73
CA ARG A 147 -4.26 11.77 -26.12
C ARG A 147 -4.64 13.25 -26.17
N ARG A 148 -4.16 13.95 -27.20
CA ARG A 148 -4.44 15.38 -27.38
C ARG A 148 -5.87 15.64 -27.86
N ASP A 149 -6.45 14.68 -28.56
CA ASP A 149 -7.81 14.77 -29.06
C ASP A 149 -8.66 13.66 -28.44
N MET A 150 -9.51 14.05 -27.48
CA MET A 150 -10.46 13.16 -26.82
C MET A 150 -11.78 13.06 -27.60
N THR A 151 -11.96 13.85 -28.68
CA THR A 151 -13.18 13.80 -29.48
C THR A 151 -13.34 12.47 -30.20
N GLU A 152 -12.21 11.80 -30.51
CA GLU A 152 -12.17 10.45 -31.09
C GLU A 152 -12.79 9.37 -30.19
N LEU A 153 -13.03 9.64 -28.90
CA LEU A 153 -13.58 8.68 -27.94
C LEU A 153 -15.00 9.02 -27.49
N LEU A 154 -15.59 10.08 -28.05
CA LEU A 154 -16.91 10.55 -27.64
C LEU A 154 -17.98 9.49 -27.90
N ASP A 155 -17.90 8.78 -29.03
CA ASP A 155 -18.88 7.76 -29.39
C ASP A 155 -18.83 6.58 -28.41
N GLU A 156 -17.64 6.11 -28.05
CA GLU A 156 -17.45 5.06 -27.04
C GLU A 156 -17.91 5.52 -25.65
N ILE A 157 -17.54 6.74 -25.24
CA ILE A 157 -17.94 7.31 -23.95
C ILE A 157 -19.46 7.43 -23.85
N VAL A 158 -20.11 7.98 -24.87
CA VAL A 158 -21.57 8.12 -24.93
C VAL A 158 -22.23 6.74 -24.91
N THR A 159 -21.70 5.79 -25.67
CA THR A 159 -22.18 4.40 -25.68
C THR A 159 -22.10 3.79 -24.28
N LEU A 160 -20.96 3.93 -23.60
CA LEU A 160 -20.78 3.41 -22.24
C LEU A 160 -21.70 4.09 -21.23
N LEU A 161 -21.85 5.41 -21.29
CA LEU A 161 -22.74 6.17 -20.41
C LEU A 161 -24.22 5.84 -20.63
N SER A 162 -24.60 5.41 -21.84
CA SER A 162 -25.97 4.94 -22.12
C SER A 162 -26.31 3.64 -21.39
N TYR A 163 -25.30 2.88 -20.95
CA TYR A 163 -25.52 1.72 -20.12
C TYR A 163 -25.85 2.13 -18.69
N ASN A 164 -26.88 1.51 -18.09
CA ASN A 164 -27.30 1.75 -16.70
C ASN A 164 -26.34 1.12 -15.66
N TYR A 165 -25.04 1.23 -15.92
CA TYR A 165 -23.96 0.70 -15.10
C TYR A 165 -23.41 1.72 -14.11
N TYR A 166 -23.61 3.01 -14.35
CA TYR A 166 -22.96 4.12 -13.66
C TYR A 166 -23.96 4.95 -12.87
N THR A 167 -23.56 5.44 -11.70
CA THR A 167 -24.32 6.43 -10.94
C THR A 167 -23.90 7.84 -11.33
N ASP A 168 -24.76 8.84 -11.11
CA ASP A 168 -24.45 10.25 -11.37
C ASP A 168 -23.14 10.69 -10.70
N ASN A 169 -22.90 10.26 -9.47
CA ASN A 169 -21.65 10.56 -8.76
C ASN A 169 -20.43 9.95 -9.46
N GLN A 170 -20.51 8.73 -9.97
CA GLN A 170 -19.41 8.11 -10.71
C GLN A 170 -19.11 8.89 -11.98
N VAL A 171 -20.15 9.30 -12.72
CA VAL A 171 -20.02 10.10 -13.93
C VAL A 171 -19.37 11.45 -13.61
N ILE A 172 -19.84 12.16 -12.56
CA ILE A 172 -19.27 13.44 -12.12
C ILE A 172 -17.81 13.30 -11.70
N THR A 173 -17.46 12.28 -10.90
CA THR A 173 -16.08 12.03 -10.49
C THR A 173 -15.17 11.80 -11.70
N MET A 174 -15.65 11.09 -12.72
CA MET A 174 -14.87 10.82 -13.92
C MET A 174 -14.70 12.05 -14.81
N PHE A 175 -15.70 12.92 -14.92
CA PHE A 175 -15.53 14.22 -15.58
C PHE A 175 -14.54 15.12 -14.83
N ASN A 176 -14.60 15.15 -13.50
CA ASN A 176 -13.61 15.90 -12.71
C ASN A 176 -12.19 15.37 -12.94
N TYR A 177 -12.03 14.04 -13.00
CA TYR A 177 -10.75 13.41 -13.33
C TYR A 177 -10.25 13.81 -14.74
N LEU A 178 -11.13 13.75 -15.75
CA LEU A 178 -10.82 14.18 -17.12
C LEU A 178 -10.35 15.63 -17.18
N ILE A 179 -11.04 16.53 -16.48
CA ILE A 179 -10.70 17.96 -16.43
C ILE A 179 -9.37 18.17 -15.72
N GLN A 180 -9.14 17.51 -14.58
CA GLN A 180 -7.94 17.68 -13.77
C GLN A 180 -6.70 17.18 -14.51
N GLU A 181 -6.73 15.95 -15.01
CA GLU A 181 -5.59 15.32 -15.67
C GLU A 181 -5.41 15.79 -17.12
N GLY A 182 -6.51 16.10 -17.82
CA GLY A 182 -6.47 16.67 -19.17
C GLY A 182 -5.91 18.09 -19.18
N ASN A 183 -6.28 18.94 -18.21
CA ASN A 183 -5.80 20.33 -18.13
C ASN A 183 -4.42 20.49 -17.49
N ALA A 184 -3.94 19.52 -16.69
CA ALA A 184 -2.59 19.55 -16.12
C ALA A 184 -1.48 19.72 -17.18
N LYS A 185 -1.77 19.47 -18.46
CA LYS A 185 -0.86 19.71 -19.58
C LYS A 185 -1.18 20.90 -20.48
N ALA A 186 -2.36 21.51 -20.39
CA ALA A 186 -2.59 22.82 -21.03
C ALA A 186 -1.75 23.91 -20.35
N ASN A 187 -1.48 23.76 -19.04
CA ASN A 187 -0.62 24.63 -18.25
C ASN A 187 0.83 24.13 -18.12
N GLY A 188 1.25 23.15 -18.93
CA GLY A 188 2.63 22.65 -18.98
C GLY A 188 3.57 23.49 -19.85
N ILE A 189 3.36 24.81 -19.89
CA ILE A 189 4.38 25.78 -20.33
C ILE A 189 4.90 26.43 -19.04
N TYR A 190 6.23 26.47 -18.88
CA TYR A 190 7.04 26.90 -17.72
C TYR A 190 7.14 25.83 -16.59
N HIS A 191 8.29 25.28 -16.19
CA HIS A 191 9.72 25.55 -16.37
C HIS A 191 10.48 24.24 -16.61
#